data_AF-A0A549T0X4-F1
#
_entry.id   AF-A0A549T0X4-F1
#
_cell.length_a   1.000
_cell.length_b   1.000
_cell.length_c   1.000
_cell.angle_alpha   90.00
_cell.angle_beta   90.00
_cell.angle_gamma   90.00
#
_symmetry.space_group_name_H-M   'P 1'
#
loop_
_entity.id
_entity.type
_entity.pdbx_description
1 polymer ?
#
loop_
_entity_poly.entity_id
_entity_poly.type
_entity_poly.pdbx_seq_one_letter_code
_entity_poly.pdbx_strand_id
1 'polypeptide(L)'
;MCVMHFFLMADPVDIKSLREKLGWDQGRMARFLAIARSSVSHMENGRPPQGPARRLLEILARAADADEVERLLPEKLETRG
;
A
#
# COMPACT_ATOMS: atom_id res chain seq x y z
N MET A 1 -10.76 -7.98 23.60
CA MET A 1 -11.17 -7.68 22.21
C MET A 1 -10.91 -6.20 21.98
N CYS A 2 -9.80 -5.84 21.34
CA CYS A 2 -9.46 -4.43 21.09
C CYS A 2 -9.99 -4.06 19.70
N VAL A 3 -11.01 -3.22 19.68
CA VAL A 3 -11.51 -2.58 18.46
C VAL A 3 -11.25 -1.08 18.55
N MET A 4 -10.87 -0.50 17.42
CA MET A 4 -10.91 0.94 17.07
C MET A 4 -9.74 1.83 17.57
N HIS A 5 -8.65 1.87 16.80
CA HIS A 5 -7.88 3.11 16.56
C HIS A 5 -8.42 3.69 15.24
N PHE A 6 -9.53 4.45 15.21
CA PHE A 6 -9.54 5.92 15.32
C PHE A 6 -8.31 6.53 14.61
N PHE A 7 -8.35 6.77 13.29
CA PHE A 7 -8.99 7.89 12.60
C PHE A 7 -8.50 9.27 13.12
N LEU A 8 -7.93 10.09 12.21
CA LEU A 8 -7.36 11.45 12.37
C LEU A 8 -5.95 11.58 12.98
N MET A 9 -4.93 11.52 12.12
CA MET A 9 -3.96 12.59 11.84
C MET A 9 -3.28 12.21 10.51
N ALA A 10 -2.66 13.16 9.82
CA ALA A 10 -1.93 12.93 8.58
C ALA A 10 -0.60 12.19 8.84
N ASP A 11 -0.67 11.06 9.54
CA ASP A 11 0.47 10.18 9.73
C ASP A 11 0.90 9.62 8.37
N PRO A 12 2.21 9.60 8.09
CA PRO A 12 2.71 8.97 6.88
C PRO A 12 2.18 7.54 6.85
N VAL A 13 1.38 7.21 5.82
CA VAL A 13 0.87 5.84 5.64
C VAL A 13 2.07 4.90 5.75
N ASP A 14 2.07 4.03 6.76
CA ASP A 14 3.14 3.07 6.95
C ASP A 14 3.04 2.00 5.85
N ILE A 15 3.78 2.24 4.78
CA ILE A 15 3.80 1.41 3.58
C ILE A 15 4.31 0.01 3.93
N LYS A 16 5.24 -0.11 4.88
CA LYS A 16 5.83 -1.39 5.26
C LYS A 16 4.80 -2.24 5.99
N SER A 17 4.14 -1.66 6.99
CA SER A 17 3.08 -2.35 7.73
C SER A 17 1.89 -2.70 6.83
N LEU A 18 1.50 -1.80 5.92
CA LEU A 18 0.46 -2.07 4.94
C LEU A 18 0.85 -3.23 4.02
N ARG A 19 2.09 -3.22 3.50
CA ARG A 19 2.61 -4.29 2.64
C ARG A 19 2.61 -5.64 3.36
N GLU A 20 3.07 -5.69 4.62
CA GLU A 20 3.12 -6.91 5.42
C GLU A 20 1.73 -7.43 5.77
N LYS A 21 0.77 -6.55 6.10
CA LYS A 21 -0.64 -6.91 6.32
C LYS A 21 -1.27 -7.55 5.09
N LEU A 22 -0.89 -7.09 3.90
CA LEU A 22 -1.36 -7.62 2.62
C LEU A 22 -0.59 -8.84 2.12
N GLY A 23 0.50 -9.23 2.78
CA GLY A 23 1.40 -10.28 2.30
C GLY A 23 2.10 -9.95 0.98
N TRP A 24 2.27 -8.66 0.66
CA TRP A 24 2.86 -8.21 -0.60
C TRP A 24 4.38 -8.07 -0.51
N ASP A 25 5.06 -8.21 -1.64
CA ASP A 25 6.46 -7.76 -1.78
C ASP A 25 6.54 -6.31 -2.28
N GLN A 26 7.73 -5.70 -2.18
CA GLN A 26 7.95 -4.30 -2.60
C GLN A 26 7.70 -4.08 -4.11
N GLY A 27 7.93 -5.11 -4.94
CA GLY A 27 7.67 -5.07 -6.38
C GLY A 27 6.17 -5.10 -6.68
N ARG A 28 5.39 -5.92 -5.95
CA ARG A 28 3.93 -5.92 -6.04
C ARG A 28 3.35 -4.57 -5.64
N MET A 29 3.82 -3.99 -4.53
CA MET A 29 3.44 -2.64 -4.11
C MET A 29 3.81 -1.58 -5.16
N ALA A 30 5.00 -1.69 -5.77
CA ALA A 30 5.46 -0.77 -6.81
C ALA A 30 4.58 -0.83 -8.06
N ARG A 31 4.17 -2.02 -8.49
CA ARG A 31 3.24 -2.22 -9.62
C ARG A 31 1.88 -1.59 -9.34
N PHE A 32 1.32 -1.79 -8.14
CA PHE A 32 0.06 -1.19 -7.74
C PHE A 32 0.12 0.34 -7.75
N LEU A 33 1.20 0.91 -7.22
CA LEU A 33 1.41 2.36 -7.18
C LEU A 33 1.90 2.94 -8.53
N ALA A 34 2.16 2.11 -9.53
CA ALA A 34 2.77 2.48 -10.82
C ALA A 34 4.07 3.28 -10.68
N ILE A 35 4.92 2.91 -9.71
CA ILE A 35 6.21 3.55 -9.43
C ILE A 35 7.35 2.54 -9.45
N ALA A 36 8.59 3.02 -9.40
CA ALA A 36 9.76 2.16 -9.27
C ALA A 36 9.83 1.49 -7.89
N ARG A 37 10.31 0.25 -7.83
CA ARG A 37 10.60 -0.47 -6.57
C ARG A 37 11.52 0.31 -5.63
N SER A 38 12.50 1.03 -6.20
CA SER A 38 13.41 1.91 -5.43
C SER A 38 12.66 3.05 -4.75
N SER A 39 11.58 3.56 -5.35
CA SER A 39 10.73 4.57 -4.73
C SER A 39 9.96 3.99 -3.55
N VAL A 40 9.44 2.77 -3.66
CA VAL A 40 8.82 2.07 -2.52
C VAL A 40 9.81 1.90 -1.37
N SER A 41 11.02 1.42 -1.65
CA SER A 41 12.07 1.28 -0.63
C SER A 41 12.41 2.61 0.04
N HIS A 42 12.57 3.71 -0.72
CA HIS A 42 12.81 5.03 -0.13
C HIS A 42 11.64 5.48 0.76
N MET A 43 10.41 5.19 0.37
CA MET A 43 9.25 5.57 1.16
C MET A 43 9.09 4.72 2.43
N GLU A 44 9.42 3.44 2.38
CA GLU A 44 9.52 2.58 3.58
C GLU A 44 10.65 3.03 4.53
N ASN A 45 11.71 3.65 4.01
CA ASN A 45 12.82 4.20 4.81
C ASN A 45 12.58 5.65 5.29
N GLY A 46 11.36 6.18 5.16
CA GLY A 46 10.96 7.47 5.73
C GLY A 46 10.82 8.62 4.75
N ARG A 47 10.98 8.40 3.43
CA ARG A 47 10.61 9.43 2.44
C ARG A 47 9.08 9.52 2.34
N PRO A 48 8.45 10.67 2.60
CA PRO A 48 7.00 10.76 2.54
C PRO A 48 6.49 10.55 1.10
N PRO A 49 5.44 9.73 0.89
CA PRO A 49 4.79 9.61 -0.40
C PRO A 49 4.13 10.93 -0.79
N GLN A 50 4.29 11.34 -2.06
CA GLN A 50 3.75 12.60 -2.57
C GLN A 50 2.78 12.38 -3.73
N GLY A 51 1.84 13.31 -3.90
CA GLY A 51 0.96 13.37 -5.05
C GLY A 51 0.07 12.13 -5.20
N PRO A 52 -0.07 11.57 -6.42
CA PRO A 52 -0.96 10.44 -6.70
C PRO A 52 -0.65 9.18 -5.88
N ALA A 53 0.63 8.91 -5.61
CA ALA A 53 1.05 7.74 -4.84
C ALA A 53 0.50 7.76 -3.41
N ARG A 54 0.46 8.94 -2.78
CA ARG A 54 -0.14 9.10 -1.44
C ARG A 54 -1.63 8.78 -1.45
N ARG A 55 -2.37 9.28 -2.44
CA ARG A 55 -3.81 9.02 -2.58
C ARG A 55 -4.10 7.53 -2.82
N LEU A 56 -3.29 6.86 -3.64
CA LEU A 56 -3.42 5.42 -3.88
C LEU A 56 -3.13 4.61 -2.61
N LEU A 57 -2.14 5.00 -1.83
CA LEU A 57 -1.84 4.38 -0.53
C LEU A 57 -2.99 4.55 0.47
N GLU A 58 -3.61 5.73 0.53
CA GLU A 58 -4.79 5.98 1.38
C GLU A 58 -5.99 5.10 0.96
N ILE A 59 -6.24 4.95 -0.34
CA ILE A 59 -7.30 4.08 -0.87
C ILE A 59 -7.00 2.62 -0.53
N LEU A 60 -5.76 2.19 -0.73
CA LEU A 60 -5.33 0.83 -0.44
C LEU A 60 -5.45 0.50 1.06
N ALA A 61 -5.04 1.42 1.93
CA ALA A 61 -5.18 1.26 3.37
C ALA A 61 -6.65 1.05 3.78
N ARG A 62 -7.56 1.87 3.23
CA ARG A 62 -9.01 1.72 3.48
C ARG A 62 -9.55 0.39 2.99
N ALA A 63 -9.10 -0.08 1.83
CA ALA A 63 -9.52 -1.36 1.29
C ALA A 63 -8.95 -2.55 2.08
N ALA A 64 -7.73 -2.41 2.60
CA ALA A 64 -7.10 -3.38 3.49
C ALA A 64 -7.82 -3.51 4.85
N ASP A 65 -8.48 -2.44 5.30
CA ASP A 65 -9.33 -2.49 6.49
C ASP A 65 -10.70 -3.11 6.20
N ALA A 66 -11.19 -2.98 4.97
CA ALA A 66 -12.43 -3.58 4.51
C ALA A 66 -12.29 -5.04 4.03
N ASP A 67 -11.07 -5.60 4.04
CA ASP A 67 -10.73 -6.93 3.47
C ASP A 67 -11.10 -7.06 1.97
N GLU A 68 -11.21 -5.95 1.26
CA GLU A 68 -11.62 -5.91 -0.15
C GLU A 68 -10.44 -5.76 -1.12
N VAL A 69 -9.22 -5.99 -0.65
CA VAL A 69 -7.99 -5.74 -1.41
C VAL A 69 -7.93 -6.59 -2.68
N GLU A 70 -8.40 -7.83 -2.60
CA GLU A 70 -8.48 -8.77 -3.72
C GLU A 70 -9.43 -8.27 -4.83
N ARG A 71 -10.43 -7.43 -4.50
CA ARG A 71 -11.33 -6.82 -5.49
C ARG A 71 -10.65 -5.66 -6.23
N LEU A 72 -9.70 -4.98 -5.59
CA LEU A 72 -8.98 -3.84 -6.17
C LEU A 72 -7.81 -4.27 -7.06
N LEU A 73 -7.37 -5.51 -6.96
CA LEU A 73 -6.35 -6.08 -7.81
C LEU A 73 -6.84 -7.37 -8.45
N PRO A 74 -7.22 -7.38 -9.73
CA PRO A 74 -7.24 -8.64 -10.45
C PRO A 74 -5.81 -9.16 -10.52
N GLU A 75 -5.49 -10.21 -9.75
CA GLU A 75 -4.29 -11.03 -9.97
C GLU A 75 -4.36 -11.69 -11.36
N LYS A 76 -4.11 -10.92 -12.41
CA LYS A 76 -3.80 -11.42 -13.76
C LYS A 76 -2.77 -10.54 -14.47
N LEU A 77 -1.84 -9.96 -13.72
CA LEU A 77 -0.55 -9.59 -14.29
C LEU A 77 0.45 -10.72 -14.01
N GLU A 78 0.07 -11.92 -14.47
CA GLU A 78 1.03 -12.93 -14.89
C GLU A 78 1.90 -12.28 -15.99
N THR A 79 3.02 -11.69 -15.60
CA THR A 79 4.14 -11.59 -16.54
C THR A 79 4.67 -13.00 -16.72
N ARG A 80 4.11 -13.69 -17.72
CA ARG A 80 4.74 -14.83 -18.37
C ARG A 80 6.15 -14.40 -18.79
N GLY A 81 7.14 -15.22 -18.47
CA GLY A 81 8.45 -15.27 -19.13
C GLY A 81 9.47 -14.27 -18.64
#